data_AF-A0A6C0J8J3-F1
#
_entry.id   AF-A0A6C0J8J3-F1
#
_cell.length_a   1.000
_cell.length_b   1.000
_cell.length_c   1.000
_cell.angle_alpha   90.00
_cell.angle_beta   90.00
_cell.angle_gamma   90.00
#
_symmetry.space_group_name_H-M   'P 1'
#
loop_
_entity.id
_entity.type
_entity.pdbx_description
1 polymer ?
#
loop_
_entity_poly.entity_id
_entity_poly.type
_entity_poly.pdbx_seq_one_letter_code
_entity_poly.pdbx_strand_id
1 'polypeptide(L)'
;MNLSFKFFDKEEWSVYGTLNTIIILILLKLFNQQYNYQTLIFSSLIGMMDSDLLPKILFTGFLNFLVMDCTEEWIYKSLIYIFGVIITHQIKYNNYIHKSFTKNKLLLYTFRITVIIFMIHLFVLLYDKYLCIPYK
;
A
#
# COMPACT_ATOMS: atom_id res chain seq x y z
N MET A 1 -11.90 16.08 11.02
CA MET A 1 -11.10 14.84 10.93
C MET A 1 -10.64 14.72 9.49
N ASN A 2 -9.38 15.08 9.19
CA ASN A 2 -8.92 15.17 7.81
C ASN A 2 -8.06 13.96 7.49
N LEU A 3 -8.49 13.19 6.49
CA LEU A 3 -7.74 12.06 5.94
C LEU A 3 -7.40 12.40 4.51
N SER A 4 -6.11 12.36 4.18
CA SER A 4 -5.61 12.73 2.85
C SER A 4 -4.64 11.66 2.34
N PHE A 5 -4.71 11.37 1.04
CA PHE A 5 -3.70 10.59 0.35
C PHE A 5 -2.65 11.54 -0.23
N LYS A 6 -1.42 11.51 0.29
CA LYS A 6 -0.37 12.48 -0.07
C LYS A 6 0.58 12.01 -1.16
N PHE A 7 0.28 10.91 -1.84
CA PHE A 7 1.20 10.26 -2.77
C PHE A 7 1.67 11.16 -3.91
N PHE A 8 0.81 12.04 -4.43
CA PHE A 8 1.12 12.94 -5.55
C PHE A 8 1.54 14.35 -5.12
N ASP A 9 1.61 14.64 -3.82
CA ASP A 9 1.94 16.00 -3.34
C ASP A 9 3.41 16.34 -3.54
N LYS A 10 4.32 15.45 -3.12
CA LYS A 10 5.77 15.60 -3.27
C LYS A 10 6.40 14.24 -3.45
N GLU A 11 7.51 14.16 -4.19
CA GLU A 11 8.26 12.93 -4.39
C GLU A 11 8.67 12.27 -3.05
N GLU A 12 9.04 13.08 -2.05
CA GLU A 12 9.34 12.60 -0.70
C GLU A 12 8.14 11.89 -0.05
N TRP A 13 6.92 12.39 -0.26
CA TRP A 13 5.71 11.70 0.22
C TRP A 13 5.45 10.40 -0.53
N SER A 14 5.75 10.34 -1.83
CA SER A 14 5.67 9.10 -2.61
C SER A 14 6.63 8.04 -2.06
N VAL A 15 7.89 8.42 -1.80
CA VAL A 15 8.90 7.52 -1.21
C VAL A 15 8.44 7.03 0.16
N TYR A 16 8.00 7.94 1.01
CA TYR A 16 7.50 7.60 2.34
C TYR A 16 6.29 6.65 2.28
N GLY A 17 5.33 6.90 1.40
CA GLY A 17 4.15 6.05 1.21
C GLY A 17 4.51 4.65 0.72
N THR A 18 5.49 4.54 -0.20
CA THR A 18 5.95 3.24 -0.66
C THR A 18 6.71 2.46 0.42
N LEU A 19 7.54 3.12 1.23
CA LEU A 19 8.20 2.47 2.36
C LEU A 19 7.18 1.90 3.35
N ASN A 20 6.12 2.65 3.66
CA ASN A 20 5.02 2.16 4.50
C ASN A 20 4.27 0.99 3.85
N THR A 21 4.03 1.06 2.54
CA THR A 21 3.39 -0.01 1.77
C THR A 21 4.19 -1.31 1.85
N ILE A 22 5.52 -1.24 1.72
CA ILE A 22 6.42 -2.40 1.83
C ILE A 22 6.26 -3.08 3.19
N ILE A 23 6.12 -2.32 4.28
CA ILE A 23 5.92 -2.87 5.63
C ILE A 23 4.63 -3.68 5.70
N ILE A 24 3.54 -3.16 5.15
CA ILE A 24 2.25 -3.86 5.12
C ILE A 24 2.34 -5.14 4.29
N LEU A 25 3.01 -5.09 3.13
CA LEU A 25 3.25 -6.27 2.30
C LEU A 25 4.09 -7.32 3.05
N ILE A 26 5.17 -6.91 3.72
CA ILE A 26 5.99 -7.84 4.52
C ILE A 26 5.13 -8.54 5.59
N LEU A 27 4.25 -7.81 6.27
CA LEU A 27 3.32 -8.42 7.24
C LEU A 27 2.41 -9.45 6.56
N LEU A 28 1.80 -9.12 5.42
CA LEU A 28 1.00 -10.07 4.66
C LEU A 28 1.80 -11.33 4.29
N LYS A 29 3.06 -11.20 3.86
CA LYS A 29 3.93 -12.36 3.56
C LYS A 29 4.22 -13.20 4.78
N LEU A 30 4.54 -12.57 5.92
CA LEU A 30 4.85 -13.25 7.18
C LEU A 30 3.68 -14.12 7.65
N PHE A 31 2.44 -13.68 7.40
CA PHE A 31 1.22 -14.44 7.69
C PHE A 31 0.71 -15.27 6.50
N ASN A 32 1.58 -15.56 5.53
CA ASN A 32 1.30 -16.40 4.35
C ASN A 32 0.06 -15.97 3.53
N GLN A 33 -0.26 -14.68 3.52
CA GLN A 33 -1.36 -14.17 2.71
C GLN A 33 -0.96 -14.07 1.24
N GLN A 34 -1.89 -14.44 0.35
CA GLN A 34 -1.65 -14.37 -1.09
C GLN A 34 -1.61 -12.92 -1.59
N TYR A 35 -0.70 -12.65 -2.52
CA TYR A 35 -0.64 -11.37 -3.21
C TYR A 35 -1.45 -11.41 -4.49
N ASN A 36 -2.60 -10.74 -4.46
CA ASN A 36 -3.41 -10.44 -5.63
C ASN A 36 -3.48 -8.92 -5.86
N TYR A 37 -4.04 -8.49 -6.99
CA TYR A 37 -4.16 -7.06 -7.32
C TYR A 37 -4.93 -6.28 -6.24
N GLN A 38 -5.97 -6.86 -5.61
CA GLN A 38 -6.70 -6.22 -4.51
C GLN A 38 -5.77 -5.93 -3.33
N THR A 39 -5.03 -6.93 -2.85
CA THR A 39 -4.11 -6.78 -1.71
C THR A 39 -2.97 -5.80 -2.00
N LEU A 40 -2.46 -5.75 -3.23
CA LEU A 40 -1.41 -4.82 -3.64
C LEU A 40 -1.92 -3.38 -3.66
N ILE A 41 -3.08 -3.14 -4.28
CA ILE A 41 -3.71 -1.81 -4.35
C ILE A 41 -4.10 -1.35 -2.95
N PHE A 42 -4.72 -2.23 -2.15
CA PHE A 42 -5.17 -1.92 -0.81
C PHE A 42 -4.02 -1.56 0.13
N SER A 43 -2.93 -2.33 0.10
CA SER A 43 -1.72 -2.03 0.88
C SER A 43 -1.12 -0.68 0.48
N SER A 44 -1.15 -0.35 -0.82
CA SER A 44 -0.65 0.93 -1.33
C SER A 44 -1.50 2.11 -0.83
N LEU A 45 -2.82 1.98 -0.85
CA LEU A 45 -3.72 2.99 -0.30
C LEU A 45 -3.43 3.24 1.18
N ILE A 46 -3.35 2.18 1.98
CA ILE A 46 -3.07 2.30 3.41
C ILE A 46 -1.73 2.99 3.66
N GLY A 47 -0.68 2.58 2.95
CA GLY A 47 0.67 3.13 3.12
C GLY A 47 0.76 4.64 2.82
N MET A 48 -0.16 5.16 1.99
CA MET A 48 -0.19 6.56 1.55
C MET A 48 -1.12 7.45 2.38
N MET A 49 -1.86 6.89 3.35
CA MET A 49 -2.79 7.66 4.18
C MET A 49 -2.03 8.54 5.17
N ASP A 50 -2.39 9.82 5.22
CA ASP A 50 -1.96 10.75 6.24
C ASP A 50 -3.16 11.26 7.05
N SER A 51 -3.13 11.00 8.35
CA SER A 51 -4.15 11.32 9.36
C SER A 51 -3.72 10.76 10.73
N ASP A 52 -4.48 11.06 11.77
CA ASP A 52 -4.34 10.44 13.09
C ASP A 52 -4.68 8.93 13.04
N LEU A 53 -4.25 8.19 14.07
CA LEU A 53 -4.38 6.73 14.11
C LEU A 53 -5.83 6.24 13.98
N LEU A 54 -6.74 6.81 14.77
CA LEU A 54 -8.14 6.40 14.81
C LEU A 54 -8.83 6.59 13.43
N PRO A 55 -8.74 7.76 12.77
CA PRO A 55 -9.22 7.94 11.39
C PRO A 55 -8.68 6.88 10.42
N LYS A 56 -7.38 6.57 10.50
CA LYS A 56 -6.76 5.57 9.62
C LYS A 56 -7.36 4.19 9.84
N ILE A 57 -7.48 3.74 11.09
CA ILE A 57 -8.04 2.43 11.42
C ILE A 57 -9.49 2.32 10.94
N LEU A 58 -10.33 3.32 11.22
CA LEU A 58 -11.73 3.33 10.80
C LEU A 58 -11.86 3.28 9.28
N PHE A 59 -11.07 4.10 8.57
CA PHE A 59 -11.12 4.15 7.12
C PHE A 59 -10.55 2.88 6.47
N THR A 60 -9.48 2.31 7.02
CA THR A 60 -8.97 1.00 6.59
C THR A 60 -10.01 -0.09 6.79
N GLY A 61 -10.69 -0.13 7.94
CA GLY A 61 -11.79 -1.05 8.17
C GLY A 61 -12.91 -0.88 7.14
N PHE A 62 -13.36 0.36 6.94
CA PHE A 62 -14.39 0.69 5.96
C PHE A 62 -14.03 0.26 4.53
N LEU A 63 -12.85 0.63 4.04
CA LEU A 63 -12.42 0.22 2.69
C LEU A 63 -12.28 -1.30 2.57
N ASN A 64 -11.85 -1.97 3.64
CA ASN A 64 -11.71 -3.40 3.66
C ASN A 64 -13.07 -4.12 3.55
N PHE A 65 -14.13 -3.59 4.17
CA PHE A 65 -15.50 -4.08 3.96
C PHE A 65 -16.01 -3.85 2.53
N LEU A 66 -15.55 -2.80 1.84
CA LEU A 66 -15.99 -2.47 0.48
C LEU A 66 -15.28 -3.30 -0.61
N VAL A 67 -14.00 -3.61 -0.41
CA VAL A 67 -13.12 -4.13 -1.48
C VAL A 67 -12.93 -5.65 -1.42
N MET A 68 -13.00 -6.24 -0.22
CA MET A 68 -12.64 -7.65 -0.03
C MET A 68 -13.86 -8.55 -0.04
N ASP A 69 -13.70 -9.73 -0.66
CA ASP A 69 -14.73 -10.75 -0.71
C ASP A 69 -14.93 -11.40 0.67
N CYS A 70 -16.19 -11.68 1.01
CA CYS A 70 -16.56 -12.29 2.29
C CYS A 70 -16.09 -13.75 2.36
N THR A 71 -14.88 -13.95 2.88
CA THR A 71 -14.19 -15.25 3.02
C THR A 71 -13.62 -15.38 4.43
N GLU A 72 -13.29 -16.60 4.87
CA GLU A 72 -12.65 -16.76 6.20
C GLU A 72 -11.29 -16.06 6.28
N GLU A 73 -10.52 -16.07 5.18
CA GLU A 73 -9.23 -15.37 5.09
C GLU A 73 -9.36 -13.85 5.24
N TRP A 74 -10.51 -13.28 4.88
CA TRP A 74 -10.72 -11.84 4.92
C TRP A 74 -10.58 -11.28 6.33
N ILE A 75 -11.10 -11.95 7.36
CA ILE A 75 -10.99 -11.49 8.75
C ILE A 75 -9.51 -11.40 9.16
N TYR A 76 -8.72 -12.41 8.83
CA TYR A 76 -7.29 -12.43 9.13
C TYR A 76 -6.53 -11.32 8.37
N LYS A 77 -6.81 -11.14 7.08
CA LYS A 77 -6.25 -10.03 6.27
C LYS A 77 -6.61 -8.67 6.87
N SER A 78 -7.85 -8.50 7.31
CA SER A 78 -8.35 -7.28 7.95
C SER A 78 -7.55 -6.92 9.19
N LEU A 79 -7.31 -7.91 10.06
CA LEU A 79 -6.49 -7.73 11.26
C LEU A 79 -5.06 -7.34 10.90
N ILE A 80 -4.46 -8.00 9.90
CA ILE A 80 -3.11 -7.67 9.42
C ILE A 80 -3.05 -6.22 8.91
N TYR A 81 -4.06 -5.76 8.18
CA TYR A 81 -4.12 -4.36 7.72
C TYR A 81 -4.23 -3.37 8.87
N ILE A 82 -5.05 -3.65 9.90
CA ILE A 82 -5.13 -2.80 11.09
C ILE A 82 -3.78 -2.76 11.83
N PHE A 83 -3.13 -3.92 12.01
CA PHE A 83 -1.79 -3.97 12.59
C PHE A 83 -0.76 -3.20 11.74
N GLY A 84 -0.85 -3.31 10.41
CA GLY A 84 -0.03 -2.55 9.47
C GLY A 84 -0.23 -1.04 9.63
N VAL A 85 -1.46 -0.57 9.80
CA VAL A 85 -1.78 0.84 10.10
C VAL A 85 -1.13 1.27 11.42
N ILE A 86 -1.25 0.46 12.47
CA ILE A 86 -0.67 0.78 13.79
C ILE A 86 0.84 0.91 13.69
N ILE A 87 1.52 -0.04 13.03
CA ILE A 87 2.98 -0.03 12.87
C ILE A 87 3.41 1.18 12.03
N THR A 88 2.80 1.37 10.86
CA THR A 88 3.17 2.48 9.95
C THR A 88 2.85 3.85 10.54
N HIS A 89 1.85 3.98 11.42
CA HIS A 89 1.58 5.22 12.14
C HIS A 89 2.70 5.62 13.11
N GLN A 90 3.43 4.66 13.69
CA GLN A 90 4.57 4.96 14.58
C GLN A 90 5.81 5.43 13.82
N ILE A 91 5.87 5.14 12.52
CA ILE A 91 6.98 5.54 11.67
C ILE A 91 6.76 7.00 11.31
N LYS A 92 7.64 7.89 11.78
CA LYS A 92 7.52 9.31 11.49
C LYS A 92 8.01 9.62 10.06
N TYR A 93 7.31 10.55 9.41
CA TYR A 93 7.81 11.20 8.20
C TYR A 93 9.20 11.78 8.46
N ASN A 94 10.09 11.72 7.46
CA ASN A 94 11.45 12.25 7.55
C ASN A 94 12.34 11.58 8.61
N ASN A 95 12.08 10.30 8.91
CA ASN A 95 12.97 9.46 9.72
C ASN A 95 14.32 9.20 9.01
N TYR A 96 15.25 8.54 9.69
CA TYR A 96 16.59 8.26 9.15
C TYR A 96 16.55 7.47 7.84
N ILE A 97 15.71 6.44 7.75
CA ILE A 97 15.59 5.58 6.56
C ILE A 97 15.08 6.40 5.36
N HIS A 98 14.02 7.19 5.58
CA HIS A 98 13.45 8.07 4.58
C HIS A 98 14.46 9.10 4.09
N LYS A 99 15.17 9.78 5.01
CA LYS A 99 16.23 10.73 4.68
C LYS A 99 17.38 10.11 3.89
N SER A 100 17.76 8.89 4.23
CA SER A 100 18.83 8.17 3.52
C SER A 100 18.40 7.82 2.08
N PHE A 101 17.14 7.44 1.88
CA PHE A 101 16.56 7.20 0.56
C PHE A 101 16.49 8.49 -0.28
N THR A 102 16.01 9.59 0.29
CA THR A 102 15.83 10.85 -0.46
C THR A 102 17.15 11.56 -0.77
N LYS A 103 18.18 11.40 0.07
CA LYS A 103 19.52 12.00 -0.19
C LYS A 103 20.34 11.24 -1.22
N ASN A 104 20.14 9.93 -1.36
CA ASN A 104 20.91 9.11 -2.27
C ASN A 104 20.27 9.06 -3.66
N LYS A 105 20.89 9.74 -4.63
CA LYS A 105 20.41 9.80 -6.03
C LYS A 105 20.19 8.41 -6.63
N LEU A 106 21.07 7.44 -6.35
CA LEU A 106 20.96 6.09 -6.90
C LEU A 106 19.73 5.35 -6.33
N LEU A 107 19.46 5.51 -5.03
CA LEU A 107 18.24 4.97 -4.40
C LEU A 107 16.98 5.64 -4.95
N LEU A 108 17.04 6.94 -5.23
CA LEU A 108 15.90 7.66 -5.80
C LEU A 108 15.60 7.23 -7.25
N TYR A 109 16.63 7.04 -8.09
CA TYR A 109 16.45 6.53 -9.45
C TYR A 109 15.91 5.10 -9.47
N THR A 110 16.47 4.23 -8.63
CA THR A 110 15.97 2.84 -8.50
C THR A 110 14.52 2.84 -8.04
N PHE A 111 14.16 3.66 -7.05
CA PHE A 111 12.78 3.86 -6.61
C PHE A 111 11.84 4.25 -7.76
N ARG A 112 12.19 5.28 -8.55
CA ARG A 112 11.39 5.72 -9.71
C ARG A 112 11.15 4.60 -10.70
N ILE A 113 12.20 3.86 -11.06
CA ILE A 113 12.12 2.72 -11.97
C ILE A 113 11.21 1.64 -11.37
N THR A 114 11.34 1.34 -10.08
CA THR A 114 10.48 0.37 -9.38
C THR A 114 9.02 0.79 -9.38
N VAL A 115 8.70 2.06 -9.13
CA VAL A 115 7.31 2.55 -9.19
C VAL A 115 6.75 2.40 -10.60
N ILE A 116 7.52 2.74 -11.64
CA ILE A 116 7.09 2.57 -13.04
C ILE A 116 6.82 1.09 -13.34
N ILE A 117 7.74 0.20 -12.99
CA ILE A 117 7.59 -1.25 -13.19
C ILE A 117 6.37 -1.76 -12.43
N PHE A 118 6.15 -1.31 -11.20
CA PHE A 118 5.01 -1.70 -10.37
C PHE A 118 3.68 -1.27 -10.99
N MET A 119 3.60 -0.03 -11.51
CA MET A 119 2.40 0.46 -12.19
C MET A 119 2.12 -0.32 -13.49
N ILE A 120 3.16 -0.64 -14.27
CA ILE A 120 3.02 -1.50 -15.46
C ILE A 120 2.54 -2.90 -15.05
N HIS A 121 3.11 -3.49 -14.00
CA HIS A 121 2.72 -4.80 -13.51
C HIS A 121 1.26 -4.84 -13.05
N LEU A 122 0.82 -3.83 -12.28
CA LEU A 122 -0.59 -3.69 -11.90
C LEU A 122 -1.49 -3.58 -13.13
N PHE A 123 -1.08 -2.79 -14.14
CA PHE A 123 -1.86 -2.64 -15.37
C PHE A 123 -1.99 -3.97 -16.12
N VAL A 124 -0.92 -4.77 -16.24
CA VAL A 124 -0.95 -6.10 -16.85
C VAL A 124 -1.90 -7.04 -16.10
N LEU A 125 -1.80 -7.08 -14.76
CA LEU A 125 -2.70 -7.91 -13.94
C LEU A 125 -4.18 -7.53 -14.08
N LEU A 126 -4.46 -6.23 -14.20
CA LEU A 126 -5.82 -5.73 -14.44
C LEU A 126 -6.28 -6.06 -15.87
N TYR A 127 -5.40 -5.92 -16.86
CA TYR A 127 -5.70 -6.25 -18.25
C TYR A 127 -6.09 -7.72 -18.41
N ASP A 128 -5.32 -8.65 -17.85
CA ASP A 128 -5.62 -10.09 -17.89
C ASP A 128 -6.97 -10.42 -17.25
N LYS A 129 -7.35 -9.69 -16.19
CA LYS A 129 -8.62 -9.94 -15.48
C LYS A 129 -9.85 -9.39 -16.19
N TYR A 130 -9.76 -8.25 -16.88
CA TYR A 130 -10.93 -7.52 -17.41
C TYR A 130 -11.03 -7.48 -18.94
N LEU A 131 -9.95 -7.73 -19.68
CA LEU A 131 -9.90 -7.64 -21.15
C LEU A 131 -9.64 -8.97 -21.87
N CYS A 132 -9.45 -10.07 -21.13
CA CYS A 132 -9.74 -11.41 -21.67
C CYS A 132 -11.25 -11.57 -21.84
N ILE A 133 -11.75 -11.00 -22.93
CA ILE A 133 -13.01 -11.34 -23.57
C ILE A 133 -13.08 -12.87 -23.65
N PRO A 134 -14.10 -13.54 -23.06
CA PRO A 134 -14.42 -14.87 -23.54
C PRO A 134 -14.80 -14.70 -25.00
N TYR A 135 -13.96 -15.18 -25.92
CA TYR A 135 -14.39 -15.46 -27.29
C TYR A 135 -15.67 -16.31 -27.17
N LYS A 136 -16.81 -15.68 -27.41
CA LYS A 136 -18.03 -16.34 -27.85
C LYS A 136 -18.16 -16.08 -29.34
#